data_AF-A0A7C5ZQU8-F1
#
_entry.id   AF-A0A7C5ZQU8-F1
#
_cell.length_a   1.000
_cell.length_b   1.000
_cell.length_c   1.000
_cell.angle_alpha   90.00
_cell.angle_beta   90.00
_cell.angle_gamma   90.00
#
_symmetry.space_group_name_H-M   'P 1'
#
loop_
_entity.id
_entity.type
_entity.pdbx_description
1 polymer ?
#
loop_
_entity_poly.entity_id
_entity_poly.type
_entity_poly.pdbx_seq_one_letter_code
_entity_poly.pdbx_strand_id
1 'polypeptide(L)'
;MRIALVFLALIYIFIRIIFVDRYEGRYFIIDYFEAVDFVSSFNYNPSSFVQKNILPYFNSVAIKLKSLNELKSEGKVDVGDLKSLETNPKFWALPLINQDFSDNVSFVYCPNEIYLNKIEEVVKALKLKYQRIGNVLVVYADSNYFFNLQVFFVENVNFKDKKIFWRVSSYVYDLDYLKVYCKEGDFVFFVGPFVAGYPDYLDEIKKFLKDNNLYFAFPEFYDAKNVQLGSSKLVDFNSVKIFSTAVLRNKDIKQVINSIDLAINERNCRAVMFRFFDRYSLKENMDVIRDIYDVYMSKNSNFNEGNVSRNLVILNILDVIFVLFLSVFVFLSYSYYYDLISNNGYSVNGFWFALLGLVNSFSILLGKFVGIDLVFNLAVVIGSSFVLVSIFFKVFDSSKNMYVKYFEIILYSVSLGAILNLLFFENSYVLAVEKVRFIKLLLLLPIVLSVFCVFSYNQIVLFFYRRIRVMDLALFLFILGSIGFYLLRSGNSGFVLPLEDKIRVLLDKILVARPRFK
;
A
#
# COMPACT_ATOMS: atom_id res chain seq x y z
N MET A 1 -4.33 14.80 32.96
CA MET A 1 -3.80 14.19 31.71
C MET A 1 -4.45 12.86 31.34
N ARG A 2 -4.53 11.85 32.23
CA ARG A 2 -5.19 10.55 31.89
C ARG A 2 -6.62 10.69 31.36
N ILE A 3 -7.45 11.55 31.96
CA ILE A 3 -8.81 11.82 31.49
C ILE A 3 -8.79 12.51 30.11
N ALA A 4 -7.88 13.46 29.91
CA ALA A 4 -7.70 14.14 28.63
C ALA A 4 -7.25 13.16 27.52
N LEU A 5 -6.38 12.19 27.84
CA LEU A 5 -5.98 11.11 26.93
C LEU A 5 -7.20 10.34 26.40
N VAL A 6 -8.08 9.89 27.30
CA VAL A 6 -9.30 9.16 26.94
C VAL A 6 -10.26 10.04 26.15
N PHE A 7 -10.50 11.27 26.61
CA PHE A 7 -11.40 12.20 25.94
C PHE A 7 -10.95 12.52 24.52
N LEU A 8 -9.67 12.82 24.34
CA LEU A 8 -9.11 13.09 23.01
C LEU A 8 -9.15 11.84 22.13
N ALA A 9 -8.83 10.65 22.66
CA ALA A 9 -8.96 9.39 21.91
C ALA A 9 -10.41 9.12 21.45
N LEU A 10 -11.40 9.42 22.30
CA LEU A 10 -12.82 9.30 21.93
C LEU A 10 -13.22 10.28 20.84
N ILE A 11 -12.76 11.54 20.90
CA ILE A 11 -12.95 12.53 19.82
C ILE A 11 -12.39 11.98 18.52
N TYR A 12 -11.17 11.45 18.54
CA TYR A 12 -10.55 10.87 17.35
C TYR A 12 -11.36 9.69 16.81
N ILE A 13 -11.74 8.73 17.66
CA ILE A 13 -12.53 7.55 17.24
C ILE A 13 -13.87 7.99 16.63
N PHE A 14 -14.56 8.94 17.26
CA PHE A 14 -15.83 9.47 16.78
C PHE A 14 -15.70 10.14 15.42
N ILE A 15 -14.71 11.02 15.26
CA ILE A 15 -14.37 11.68 13.99
C ILE A 15 -14.03 10.62 12.94
N ARG A 16 -13.23 9.61 13.30
CA ARG A 16 -12.86 8.54 12.39
C ARG A 16 -14.08 7.76 11.90
N ILE A 17 -15.00 7.39 12.78
CA ILE A 17 -16.25 6.69 12.40
C ILE A 17 -17.08 7.54 11.44
N ILE A 18 -17.22 8.83 11.72
CA ILE A 18 -18.03 9.73 10.88
C ILE A 18 -17.42 9.95 9.49
N PHE A 19 -16.09 10.00 9.39
CA PHE A 19 -15.40 10.47 8.18
C PHE A 19 -14.69 9.38 7.37
N VAL A 20 -14.26 8.27 7.98
CA VAL A 20 -13.51 7.20 7.28
C VAL A 20 -14.42 6.23 6.53
N ASP A 21 -15.67 6.06 6.97
CA ASP A 21 -16.63 5.16 6.28
C ASP A 21 -17.06 5.68 4.89
N ARG A 22 -16.62 6.87 4.46
CA ARG A 22 -17.00 7.48 3.17
C ARG A 22 -16.07 7.17 1.99
N TYR A 23 -15.07 6.29 2.13
CA TYR A 23 -14.27 5.80 1.00
C TYR A 23 -14.99 4.63 0.29
N GLU A 24 -16.10 4.94 -0.37
CA GLU A 24 -17.06 3.98 -0.93
C GLU A 24 -16.86 3.66 -2.43
N GLY A 25 -15.61 3.59 -2.89
CA GLY A 25 -15.30 3.03 -4.21
C GLY A 25 -14.90 1.57 -4.05
N ARG A 26 -15.73 0.62 -4.52
CA ARG A 26 -15.36 -0.80 -4.64
C ARG A 26 -15.20 -1.14 -6.10
N TYR A 27 -13.99 -1.44 -6.53
CA TYR A 27 -13.68 -1.77 -7.92
C TYR A 27 -13.35 -3.26 -8.02
N PHE A 28 -14.20 -4.02 -8.69
CA PHE A 28 -13.86 -5.36 -9.11
C PHE A 28 -13.35 -5.28 -10.55
N ILE A 29 -12.05 -5.53 -10.70
CA ILE A 29 -11.29 -5.30 -11.92
C ILE A 29 -10.94 -6.65 -12.55
N ILE A 30 -11.12 -6.75 -13.86
CA ILE A 30 -10.55 -7.83 -14.66
C ILE A 30 -9.48 -7.28 -15.60
N ASP A 31 -8.35 -7.97 -15.73
CA ASP A 31 -7.42 -7.69 -16.82
C ASP A 31 -7.96 -8.26 -18.13
N TYR A 32 -8.32 -7.37 -19.06
CA TYR A 32 -9.02 -7.79 -20.27
C TYR A 32 -8.17 -8.70 -21.17
N PHE A 33 -6.90 -8.34 -21.38
CA PHE A 33 -6.04 -9.11 -22.28
C PHE A 33 -5.70 -10.46 -21.68
N GLU A 34 -5.37 -10.51 -20.39
CA GLU A 34 -5.11 -11.78 -19.72
C GLU A 34 -6.35 -12.69 -19.70
N ALA A 35 -7.55 -12.11 -19.57
CA ALA A 35 -8.80 -12.85 -19.66
C ALA A 35 -9.02 -13.44 -21.06
N VAL A 36 -8.77 -12.65 -22.11
CA VAL A 36 -8.87 -13.10 -23.51
C VAL A 36 -7.86 -14.19 -23.79
N ASP A 37 -6.61 -14.02 -23.37
CA ASP A 37 -5.53 -14.99 -23.56
C ASP A 37 -5.86 -16.30 -22.83
N PHE A 38 -6.34 -16.25 -21.58
CA PHE A 38 -6.77 -17.43 -20.85
C PHE A 38 -7.93 -18.15 -21.55
N VAL A 39 -8.97 -17.42 -21.96
CA VAL A 39 -10.15 -17.99 -22.63
C VAL A 39 -9.82 -18.53 -24.02
N SER A 40 -8.79 -18.02 -24.70
CA SER A 40 -8.38 -18.49 -26.03
C SER A 40 -8.01 -19.98 -26.05
N SER A 41 -7.60 -20.53 -24.90
CA SER A 41 -7.33 -21.96 -24.72
C SER A 41 -8.59 -22.82 -24.68
N PHE A 42 -9.77 -22.22 -24.51
CA PHE A 42 -11.05 -22.92 -24.29
C PHE A 42 -12.15 -22.51 -25.29
N ASN A 43 -11.98 -21.40 -26.03
CA ASN A 43 -13.01 -20.85 -26.91
C ASN A 43 -12.41 -20.25 -28.19
N TYR A 44 -13.05 -20.52 -29.33
CA TYR A 44 -12.65 -20.01 -30.65
C TYR A 44 -12.85 -18.49 -30.83
N ASN A 45 -13.77 -17.87 -30.07
CA ASN A 45 -13.99 -16.42 -30.07
C ASN A 45 -13.84 -15.85 -28.65
N PRO A 46 -12.60 -15.78 -28.13
CA PRO A 46 -12.35 -15.46 -26.73
C PRO A 46 -12.81 -14.04 -26.36
N SER A 47 -12.61 -13.06 -27.24
CA SER A 47 -13.02 -11.67 -27.01
C SER A 47 -14.53 -11.53 -26.83
N SER A 48 -15.32 -12.18 -27.68
CA SER A 48 -16.79 -12.17 -27.56
C SER A 48 -17.25 -12.90 -26.30
N PHE A 49 -16.61 -14.03 -25.96
CA PHE A 49 -16.92 -14.78 -24.75
C PHE A 49 -16.66 -13.94 -23.49
N VAL A 50 -15.51 -13.27 -23.39
CA VAL A 50 -15.15 -12.40 -22.27
C VAL A 50 -16.17 -11.27 -22.13
N GLN A 51 -16.51 -10.57 -23.22
CA GLN A 51 -17.48 -9.48 -23.19
C GLN A 51 -18.87 -9.92 -22.70
N LYS A 52 -19.35 -11.07 -23.18
CA LYS A 52 -20.72 -11.52 -22.89
C LYS A 52 -20.86 -12.22 -21.55
N ASN A 53 -19.86 -13.02 -21.14
CA ASN A 53 -20.01 -13.93 -20.00
C ASN A 53 -19.18 -13.54 -18.79
N ILE A 54 -18.09 -12.78 -18.95
CA ILE A 54 -17.16 -12.46 -17.86
C ILE A 54 -17.33 -11.00 -17.44
N LEU A 55 -17.25 -10.08 -18.40
CA LEU A 55 -17.29 -8.64 -18.17
C LEU A 55 -18.53 -8.12 -17.40
N PRO A 56 -19.73 -8.75 -17.47
CA PRO A 56 -20.87 -8.33 -16.65
C PRO A 56 -20.62 -8.38 -15.13
N TYR A 57 -19.72 -9.25 -14.67
CA TYR A 57 -19.37 -9.39 -13.26
C TYR A 57 -18.37 -8.35 -12.76
N PHE A 58 -17.83 -7.49 -13.63
CA PHE A 58 -16.80 -6.52 -13.26
C PHE A 58 -17.31 -5.12 -13.51
N ASN A 59 -17.19 -4.19 -12.56
CA ASN A 59 -17.50 -2.77 -12.78
C ASN A 59 -16.29 -1.99 -13.32
N SER A 60 -15.12 -2.63 -13.38
CA SER A 60 -13.87 -2.03 -13.82
C SER A 60 -13.06 -2.97 -14.69
N VAL A 61 -12.20 -2.41 -15.54
CA VAL A 61 -11.33 -3.19 -16.44
C VAL A 61 -9.92 -2.64 -16.38
N ALA A 62 -8.96 -3.54 -16.22
CA ALA A 62 -7.55 -3.23 -16.38
C ALA A 62 -7.14 -3.43 -17.85
N ILE A 63 -6.45 -2.44 -18.38
CA ILE A 63 -6.02 -2.39 -19.77
C ILE A 63 -4.51 -2.23 -19.80
N LYS A 64 -3.81 -3.25 -20.32
CA LYS A 64 -2.38 -3.19 -20.62
C LYS A 64 -2.13 -2.50 -21.96
N LEU A 65 -1.30 -1.46 -21.93
CA LEU A 65 -0.74 -0.87 -23.14
C LEU A 65 0.38 -1.79 -23.65
N LYS A 66 0.35 -2.12 -24.94
CA LYS A 66 1.34 -3.02 -25.54
C LYS A 66 2.43 -2.21 -26.25
N SER A 67 3.69 -2.60 -26.11
CA SER A 67 4.75 -1.95 -26.88
C SER A 67 4.63 -2.27 -28.37
N LEU A 68 5.21 -1.44 -29.24
CA LEU A 68 5.24 -1.75 -30.67
C LEU A 68 5.98 -3.07 -30.96
N ASN A 69 6.98 -3.42 -30.16
CA ASN A 69 7.64 -4.73 -30.20
C ASN A 69 6.70 -5.89 -29.84
N GLU A 70 5.88 -5.74 -28.79
CA GLU A 70 4.85 -6.74 -28.44
C GLU A 70 3.85 -6.89 -29.60
N LEU A 71 3.39 -5.78 -30.17
CA LEU A 71 2.48 -5.78 -31.32
C LEU A 71 3.11 -6.38 -32.59
N LYS A 72 4.42 -6.20 -32.80
CA LYS A 72 5.17 -6.85 -33.88
C LYS A 72 5.20 -8.37 -33.69
N SER A 73 5.43 -8.83 -32.46
CA SER A 73 5.40 -10.27 -32.15
C SER A 73 4.02 -10.90 -32.38
N GLU A 74 2.96 -10.11 -32.25
CA GLU A 74 1.58 -10.50 -32.55
C GLU A 74 1.20 -10.34 -34.03
N GLY A 75 2.15 -9.91 -34.88
CA GLY A 75 1.93 -9.68 -36.31
C GLY A 75 0.98 -8.52 -36.62
N LYS A 76 0.72 -7.63 -35.67
CA LYS A 76 -0.21 -6.50 -35.82
C LYS A 76 0.42 -5.27 -36.46
N VAL A 77 1.71 -5.08 -36.21
CA VAL A 77 2.54 -4.04 -36.82
C VAL A 77 3.85 -4.67 -37.28
N ASP A 78 4.60 -3.95 -38.09
CA ASP A 78 6.02 -4.20 -38.25
C ASP A 78 6.79 -2.95 -37.87
N VAL A 79 7.93 -3.13 -37.22
CA VAL A 79 8.81 -2.03 -36.82
C VAL A 79 10.22 -2.32 -37.29
N GLY A 80 10.91 -1.28 -37.76
CA GLY A 80 12.25 -1.39 -38.34
C GLY A 80 13.02 -0.08 -38.27
N ASP A 81 14.34 -0.19 -38.17
CA ASP A 81 15.29 0.90 -38.36
C ASP A 81 15.66 1.02 -39.85
N LEU A 82 16.60 1.90 -40.20
CA LEU A 82 17.06 2.08 -41.58
C LEU A 82 17.57 0.76 -42.22
N LYS A 83 18.32 -0.05 -41.47
CA LYS A 83 18.83 -1.35 -41.94
C LYS A 83 17.72 -2.38 -42.16
N SER A 84 16.66 -2.29 -41.35
CA SER A 84 15.48 -3.13 -41.49
C SER A 84 14.71 -2.81 -42.76
N LEU A 85 14.77 -1.60 -43.31
CA LEU A 85 14.15 -1.28 -44.60
C LEU A 85 14.77 -2.10 -45.74
N GLU A 86 16.07 -2.34 -45.72
CA GLU A 86 16.76 -3.10 -46.78
C GLU A 86 16.42 -4.60 -46.74
N THR A 87 15.97 -5.11 -45.59
CA THR A 87 15.81 -6.55 -45.35
C THR A 87 14.36 -6.99 -45.15
N ASN A 88 13.45 -6.08 -44.81
CA ASN A 88 12.06 -6.42 -44.54
C ASN A 88 11.14 -6.05 -45.73
N PRO A 89 10.59 -7.06 -46.45
CA PRO A 89 9.83 -6.85 -47.68
C PRO A 89 8.54 -6.04 -47.49
N LYS A 90 8.00 -5.94 -46.27
CA LYS A 90 6.81 -5.11 -46.00
C LYS A 90 7.06 -3.63 -46.22
N PHE A 91 8.32 -3.19 -46.14
CA PHE A 91 8.71 -1.80 -46.40
C PHE A 91 9.12 -1.54 -47.86
N TRP A 92 9.42 -2.59 -48.65
CA TRP A 92 9.89 -2.46 -50.04
C TRP A 92 8.82 -2.00 -51.03
N ALA A 93 7.55 -2.23 -50.72
CA ALA A 93 6.42 -1.84 -51.57
C ALA A 93 6.12 -0.33 -51.53
N LEU A 94 6.90 0.47 -50.81
CA LEU A 94 6.66 1.88 -50.55
C LEU A 94 7.78 2.74 -51.11
N PRO A 95 7.50 4.01 -51.50
CA PRO A 95 8.49 4.94 -52.06
C PRO A 95 9.50 5.48 -51.02
N LEU A 96 9.84 4.65 -50.03
CA LEU A 96 10.79 4.97 -48.95
C LEU A 96 12.24 4.85 -49.41
N ILE A 97 12.54 3.93 -50.34
CA ILE A 97 13.91 3.62 -50.80
C ILE A 97 14.60 4.82 -51.50
N ASN A 98 13.81 5.77 -52.02
CA ASN A 98 14.33 6.94 -52.74
C ASN A 98 14.43 8.20 -51.85
N GLN A 99 14.25 8.09 -50.54
CA GLN A 99 14.33 9.22 -49.61
C GLN A 99 15.59 9.13 -48.74
N ASP A 100 16.29 10.25 -48.59
CA ASP A 100 17.45 10.36 -47.70
C ASP A 100 16.96 10.57 -46.25
N PHE A 101 17.19 9.58 -45.40
CA PHE A 101 16.88 9.63 -43.97
C PHE A 101 18.17 9.82 -43.15
N SER A 102 18.06 10.46 -41.99
CA SER A 102 19.16 10.54 -41.03
C SER A 102 19.32 9.24 -40.21
N ASP A 103 20.44 9.09 -39.51
CA ASP A 103 20.75 7.87 -38.74
C ASP A 103 19.80 7.56 -37.56
N ASN A 104 18.85 8.45 -37.25
CA ASN A 104 17.88 8.30 -36.15
C ASN A 104 16.44 8.33 -36.68
N VAL A 105 16.12 7.38 -37.55
CA VAL A 105 14.78 7.22 -38.11
C VAL A 105 14.26 5.81 -37.87
N SER A 106 13.02 5.76 -37.42
CA SER A 106 12.30 4.53 -37.10
C SER A 106 11.04 4.43 -37.95
N PHE A 107 10.76 3.23 -38.42
CA PHE A 107 9.64 2.94 -39.33
C PHE A 107 8.64 2.04 -38.63
N VAL A 108 7.35 2.37 -38.75
CA VAL A 108 6.24 1.53 -38.31
C VAL A 108 5.31 1.30 -39.47
N TYR A 109 5.21 0.05 -39.92
CA TYR A 109 4.20 -0.40 -40.86
C TYR A 109 3.01 -0.95 -40.09
N CYS A 110 1.80 -0.47 -40.39
CA CYS A 110 0.58 -1.08 -39.86
C CYS A 110 -0.44 -1.28 -41.00
N PRO A 111 -0.87 -2.52 -41.28
CA PRO A 111 -1.83 -2.79 -42.35
C PRO A 111 -3.23 -2.22 -42.05
N ASN A 112 -3.51 -1.92 -40.79
CA ASN A 112 -4.79 -1.39 -40.34
C ASN A 112 -4.68 0.11 -40.05
N GLU A 113 -5.48 0.89 -40.77
CA GLU A 113 -5.43 2.34 -40.70
C GLU A 113 -5.84 2.90 -39.32
N ILE A 114 -6.82 2.28 -38.65
CA ILE A 114 -7.27 2.72 -37.32
C ILE A 114 -6.13 2.64 -36.32
N TYR A 115 -5.35 1.57 -36.40
CA TYR A 115 -4.19 1.37 -35.55
C TYR A 115 -3.04 2.32 -35.89
N LEU A 116 -2.78 2.54 -37.18
CA LEU A 116 -1.77 3.51 -37.60
C LEU A 116 -2.11 4.92 -37.12
N ASN A 117 -3.39 5.33 -37.20
CA ASN A 117 -3.87 6.62 -36.70
C ASN A 117 -3.62 6.77 -35.19
N LYS A 118 -3.87 5.72 -34.39
CA LYS A 118 -3.58 5.74 -32.94
C LYS A 118 -2.09 5.87 -32.64
N ILE A 119 -1.23 5.21 -33.42
CA ILE A 119 0.22 5.34 -33.28
C ILE A 119 0.64 6.77 -33.64
N GLU A 120 0.08 7.33 -34.72
CA GLU A 120 0.31 8.72 -35.12
C GLU A 120 -0.12 9.73 -34.05
N GLU A 121 -1.28 9.53 -33.41
CA GLU A 121 -1.75 10.37 -32.29
C GLU A 121 -0.77 10.35 -31.11
N VAL A 122 -0.22 9.19 -30.76
CA VAL A 122 0.80 9.09 -29.71
C VAL A 122 2.08 9.82 -30.12
N VAL A 123 2.54 9.64 -31.35
CA VAL A 123 3.72 10.34 -31.88
C VAL A 123 3.53 11.85 -31.85
N LYS A 124 2.34 12.35 -32.19
CA LYS A 124 1.94 13.77 -32.05
C LYS A 124 1.97 14.23 -30.59
N ALA A 125 1.40 13.44 -29.67
CA ALA A 125 1.34 13.77 -28.25
C ALA A 125 2.75 13.93 -27.64
N LEU A 126 3.69 13.10 -28.07
CA LEU A 126 5.11 13.17 -27.69
C LEU A 126 5.90 14.24 -28.45
N LYS A 127 5.25 15.00 -29.35
CA LYS A 127 5.88 16.06 -30.17
C LYS A 127 7.07 15.57 -30.99
N LEU A 128 7.08 14.29 -31.37
CA LEU A 128 8.11 13.73 -32.24
C LEU A 128 7.88 14.19 -33.67
N LYS A 129 8.97 14.46 -34.39
CA LYS A 129 8.88 14.72 -35.84
C LYS A 129 8.54 13.40 -36.54
N TYR A 130 7.59 13.45 -37.47
CA TYR A 130 7.17 12.27 -38.21
C TYR A 130 6.63 12.62 -39.60
N GLN A 131 6.59 11.63 -40.47
CA GLN A 131 5.97 11.70 -41.80
C GLN A 131 5.17 10.42 -42.04
N ARG A 132 3.98 10.54 -42.64
CA ARG A 132 3.17 9.38 -43.03
C ARG A 132 3.27 9.14 -44.52
N ILE A 133 3.57 7.91 -44.91
CA ILE A 133 3.69 7.47 -46.31
C ILE A 133 2.85 6.21 -46.47
N GLY A 134 1.59 6.38 -46.89
CA GLY A 134 0.61 5.29 -46.96
C GLY A 134 0.37 4.67 -45.58
N ASN A 135 0.67 3.37 -45.47
CA ASN A 135 0.53 2.56 -44.26
C ASN A 135 1.81 2.54 -43.39
N VAL A 136 2.79 3.38 -43.70
CA VAL A 136 4.01 3.54 -42.89
C VAL A 136 4.04 4.91 -42.23
N LEU A 137 4.37 4.89 -40.94
CA LEU A 137 4.76 6.05 -40.17
C LEU A 137 6.28 6.07 -40.04
N VAL A 138 6.90 7.12 -40.57
CA VAL A 138 8.32 7.42 -40.42
C VAL A 138 8.46 8.37 -39.23
N VAL A 139 9.21 7.98 -38.21
CA VAL A 139 9.38 8.77 -36.98
C VAL A 139 10.86 9.05 -36.76
N TYR A 140 11.21 10.32 -36.61
CA TYR A 140 12.59 10.77 -36.42
C TYR A 140 12.96 10.68 -34.94
N ALA A 141 13.13 9.44 -34.45
CA ALA A 141 13.49 9.11 -33.08
C ALA A 141 14.33 7.83 -33.03
N ASP A 142 15.08 7.65 -31.95
CA ASP A 142 15.84 6.42 -31.65
C ASP A 142 14.91 5.20 -31.66
N SER A 143 15.34 4.15 -32.36
CA SER A 143 14.54 2.94 -32.57
C SER A 143 14.29 2.16 -31.30
N ASN A 144 15.25 2.12 -30.35
CA ASN A 144 15.03 1.43 -29.08
C ASN A 144 14.00 2.15 -28.23
N TYR A 145 14.04 3.49 -28.20
CA TYR A 145 13.01 4.28 -27.54
C TYR A 145 11.65 4.07 -28.20
N PHE A 146 11.57 4.25 -29.52
CA PHE A 146 10.30 4.23 -30.23
C PHE A 146 9.64 2.84 -30.26
N PHE A 147 10.40 1.75 -30.42
CA PHE A 147 9.81 0.41 -30.46
C PHE A 147 9.28 -0.08 -29.11
N ASN A 148 9.76 0.52 -28.01
CA ASN A 148 9.28 0.22 -26.66
C ASN A 148 8.12 1.13 -26.22
N LEU A 149 7.72 2.08 -27.07
CA LEU A 149 6.57 2.95 -26.84
C LEU A 149 5.28 2.12 -26.78
N GLN A 150 4.46 2.40 -25.76
CA GLN A 150 3.25 1.63 -25.48
C GLN A 150 2.02 2.26 -26.12
N VAL A 151 1.23 1.45 -26.82
CA VAL A 151 0.05 1.88 -27.59
C VAL A 151 -1.16 1.03 -27.18
N PHE A 152 -2.32 1.66 -27.08
CA PHE A 152 -3.57 0.93 -26.84
C PHE A 152 -4.13 0.33 -28.13
N PHE A 153 -4.18 -1.00 -28.17
CA PHE A 153 -4.45 -1.75 -29.40
C PHE A 153 -5.66 -2.68 -29.26
N VAL A 154 -6.85 -2.09 -29.16
CA VAL A 154 -8.12 -2.83 -29.11
C VAL A 154 -9.11 -2.23 -30.10
N GLU A 155 -9.70 -3.10 -30.90
CA GLU A 155 -10.86 -2.80 -31.76
C GLU A 155 -12.16 -3.21 -31.08
N ASN A 156 -13.19 -2.36 -31.19
CA ASN A 156 -14.58 -2.73 -30.97
C ASN A 156 -14.94 -3.29 -29.57
N VAL A 157 -14.13 -3.03 -28.54
CA VAL A 157 -14.51 -3.37 -27.16
C VAL A 157 -15.22 -2.18 -26.54
N ASN A 158 -16.51 -2.35 -26.30
CA ASN A 158 -17.32 -1.36 -25.64
C ASN A 158 -17.18 -1.50 -24.12
N PHE A 159 -16.30 -0.70 -23.53
CA PHE A 159 -16.20 -0.56 -22.08
C PHE A 159 -17.13 0.53 -21.51
N LYS A 160 -18.21 0.89 -22.23
CA LYS A 160 -19.22 1.82 -21.70
C LYS A 160 -19.68 1.34 -20.32
N ASP A 161 -19.74 2.29 -19.40
CA ASP A 161 -20.13 2.11 -18.00
C ASP A 161 -19.10 1.36 -17.11
N LYS A 162 -17.90 1.04 -17.61
CA LYS A 162 -16.80 0.48 -16.80
C LYS A 162 -15.76 1.55 -16.49
N LYS A 163 -15.20 1.53 -15.28
CA LYS A 163 -14.02 2.33 -14.92
C LYS A 163 -12.76 1.67 -15.49
N ILE A 164 -11.86 2.48 -16.07
CA ILE A 164 -10.65 1.97 -16.71
C ILE A 164 -9.46 2.10 -15.77
N PHE A 165 -8.69 1.02 -15.65
CA PHE A 165 -7.42 0.95 -14.95
C PHE A 165 -6.29 0.73 -15.96
N TRP A 166 -5.59 1.80 -16.31
CA TRP A 166 -4.48 1.78 -17.24
C TRP A 166 -3.25 1.16 -16.58
N ARG A 167 -2.81 0.03 -17.15
CA ARG A 167 -1.56 -0.64 -16.79
C ARG A 167 -0.43 -0.09 -17.63
N VAL A 168 0.42 0.68 -16.98
CA VAL A 168 1.55 1.38 -17.60
C VAL A 168 2.84 0.72 -17.18
N SER A 169 3.78 0.53 -18.10
CA SER A 169 5.11 0.02 -17.73
C SER A 169 5.86 1.07 -16.90
N SER A 170 6.52 0.62 -15.83
CA SER A 170 7.39 1.49 -15.03
C SER A 170 8.57 2.07 -15.82
N TYR A 171 8.93 1.47 -16.95
CA TYR A 171 10.08 1.86 -17.77
C TYR A 171 9.75 2.97 -18.79
N VAL A 172 8.51 3.48 -18.80
CA VAL A 172 8.10 4.55 -19.70
C VAL A 172 8.09 5.87 -18.92
N TYR A 173 8.99 6.79 -19.30
CA TYR A 173 9.21 8.04 -18.58
C TYR A 173 8.30 9.17 -19.08
N ASP A 174 8.09 9.25 -20.39
CA ASP A 174 7.19 10.23 -20.98
C ASP A 174 5.76 9.70 -20.91
N LEU A 175 4.91 10.30 -20.07
CA LEU A 175 3.51 9.91 -19.92
C LEU A 175 2.56 10.77 -20.76
N ASP A 176 3.05 11.71 -21.57
CA ASP A 176 2.17 12.59 -22.35
C ASP A 176 1.32 11.81 -23.36
N TYR A 177 1.80 10.66 -23.83
CA TYR A 177 1.02 9.75 -24.67
C TYR A 177 -0.22 9.18 -23.96
N LEU A 178 -0.24 9.10 -22.62
CA LEU A 178 -1.43 8.67 -21.89
C LEU A 178 -2.60 9.64 -22.07
N LYS A 179 -2.37 10.91 -22.42
CA LYS A 179 -3.46 11.88 -22.73
C LYS A 179 -4.30 11.45 -23.92
N VAL A 180 -3.76 10.62 -24.80
CA VAL A 180 -4.48 10.08 -25.96
C VAL A 180 -5.55 9.07 -25.51
N TYR A 181 -5.33 8.40 -24.37
CA TYR A 181 -6.13 7.25 -23.96
C TYR A 181 -6.92 7.47 -22.68
N CYS A 182 -6.29 8.06 -21.67
CA CYS A 182 -6.86 8.26 -20.36
C CYS A 182 -7.89 9.40 -20.38
N LYS A 183 -9.03 9.15 -19.74
CA LYS A 183 -10.07 10.16 -19.51
C LYS A 183 -10.07 10.59 -18.07
N GLU A 184 -10.66 11.76 -17.81
CA GLU A 184 -10.93 12.22 -16.44
C GLU A 184 -11.64 11.13 -15.63
N GLY A 185 -11.12 10.83 -14.44
CA GLY A 185 -11.66 9.81 -13.55
C GLY A 185 -11.23 8.37 -13.85
N ASP A 186 -10.32 8.15 -14.81
CA ASP A 186 -9.64 6.88 -14.99
C ASP A 186 -8.54 6.66 -13.94
N PHE A 187 -8.13 5.40 -13.78
CA PHE A 187 -7.07 4.98 -12.87
C PHE A 187 -5.80 4.63 -13.64
N VAL A 188 -4.63 4.94 -13.09
CA VAL A 188 -3.33 4.56 -13.64
C VAL A 188 -2.55 3.78 -12.59
N PHE A 189 -2.00 2.63 -12.95
CA PHE A 189 -1.04 1.92 -12.11
C PHE A 189 0.17 1.41 -12.90
N PHE A 190 1.31 1.42 -12.23
CA PHE A 190 2.58 1.03 -12.85
C PHE A 190 2.89 -0.44 -12.62
N VAL A 191 3.40 -1.09 -13.65
CA VAL A 191 3.84 -2.49 -13.63
C VAL A 191 5.37 -2.51 -13.65
N GLY A 192 5.96 -2.84 -12.51
CA GLY A 192 7.40 -2.91 -12.32
C GLY A 192 7.80 -2.57 -10.88
N PRO A 193 9.10 -2.64 -10.56
CA PRO A 193 9.60 -2.44 -9.19
C PRO A 193 9.57 -0.98 -8.73
N PHE A 194 9.36 -0.03 -9.63
CA PHE A 194 9.27 1.41 -9.36
C PHE A 194 8.08 2.04 -10.07
N VAL A 195 7.66 3.23 -9.65
CA VAL A 195 6.76 4.09 -10.41
C VAL A 195 7.53 4.65 -11.60
N ALA A 196 6.89 4.82 -12.75
CA ALA A 196 7.48 5.56 -13.87
C ALA A 196 8.16 6.86 -13.39
N GLY A 197 9.22 7.30 -14.05
CA GLY A 197 9.90 8.54 -13.65
C GLY A 197 10.74 8.46 -12.37
N TYR A 198 10.71 7.38 -11.60
CA TYR A 198 11.55 7.27 -10.41
C TYR A 198 13.06 7.26 -10.76
N PRO A 199 13.92 7.99 -10.02
CA PRO A 199 13.58 8.88 -8.90
C PRO A 199 13.28 10.34 -9.32
N ASP A 200 13.68 10.76 -10.52
CA ASP A 200 13.88 12.16 -10.88
C ASP A 200 12.61 12.89 -11.38
N TYR A 201 11.66 12.18 -11.97
CA TYR A 201 10.49 12.75 -12.66
C TYR A 201 9.16 12.50 -11.93
N LEU A 202 9.20 12.14 -10.64
CA LEU A 202 8.00 11.83 -9.86
C LEU A 202 7.07 13.05 -9.70
N ASP A 203 7.62 14.25 -9.59
CA ASP A 203 6.83 15.47 -9.44
C ASP A 203 6.11 15.84 -10.73
N GLU A 204 6.74 15.59 -11.89
CA GLU A 204 6.10 15.75 -13.20
C GLU A 204 4.95 14.75 -13.37
N ILE A 205 5.12 13.51 -12.93
CA ILE A 205 4.07 12.49 -12.97
C ILE A 205 2.93 12.84 -12.00
N LYS A 206 3.25 13.31 -10.80
CA LYS A 206 2.24 13.77 -9.83
C LYS A 206 1.43 14.93 -10.41
N LYS A 207 2.10 15.88 -11.08
CA LYS A 207 1.46 16.99 -11.78
C LYS A 207 0.60 16.50 -12.94
N PHE A 208 1.11 15.58 -13.76
CA PHE A 208 0.37 14.97 -14.85
C PHE A 208 -0.93 14.31 -14.38
N LEU A 209 -0.88 13.46 -13.35
CA LEU A 209 -2.07 12.81 -12.80
C LEU A 209 -3.07 13.84 -12.28
N LYS A 210 -2.60 14.90 -11.63
CA LYS A 210 -3.43 15.98 -11.10
C LYS A 210 -4.10 16.82 -12.19
N ASP A 211 -3.33 17.29 -13.16
CA ASP A 211 -3.80 18.18 -14.23
C ASP A 211 -4.83 17.48 -15.12
N ASN A 212 -4.78 16.15 -15.22
CA ASN A 212 -5.73 15.34 -16.00
C ASN A 212 -6.81 14.65 -15.13
N ASN A 213 -6.88 14.96 -13.83
CA ASN A 213 -7.81 14.36 -12.86
C ASN A 213 -7.85 12.80 -12.94
N LEU A 214 -6.66 12.19 -12.95
CA LEU A 214 -6.45 10.74 -13.00
C LEU A 214 -6.12 10.18 -11.62
N TYR A 215 -6.71 9.04 -11.28
CA TYR A 215 -6.47 8.39 -9.99
C TYR A 215 -5.20 7.53 -10.03
N PHE A 216 -4.38 7.59 -8.99
CA PHE A 216 -3.24 6.69 -8.86
C PHE A 216 -3.67 5.39 -8.18
N ALA A 217 -3.65 4.29 -8.89
CA ALA A 217 -3.88 3.00 -8.28
C ALA A 217 -2.54 2.32 -7.97
N PHE A 218 -2.34 1.83 -6.75
CA PHE A 218 -1.10 1.17 -6.36
C PHE A 218 -1.36 -0.30 -5.99
N PRO A 219 -0.55 -1.23 -6.49
CA PRO A 219 -0.70 -2.64 -6.14
C PRO A 219 -0.29 -2.89 -4.69
N GLU A 220 -1.11 -3.67 -3.97
CA GLU A 220 -0.77 -4.16 -2.66
C GLU A 220 0.40 -5.14 -2.76
N PHE A 221 1.40 -4.91 -1.91
CA PHE A 221 2.53 -5.80 -1.73
C PHE A 221 2.34 -6.65 -0.48
N TYR A 222 2.63 -7.95 -0.60
CA TYR A 222 2.58 -8.88 0.53
C TYR A 222 3.82 -8.72 1.45
N ASP A 223 4.98 -8.41 0.86
CA ASP A 223 6.24 -8.14 1.55
C ASP A 223 6.66 -6.66 1.37
N ALA A 224 7.17 -6.04 2.44
CA ALA A 224 7.70 -4.67 2.40
C ALA A 224 8.86 -4.51 1.42
N LYS A 225 9.58 -5.59 1.09
CA LYS A 225 10.63 -5.55 0.05
C LYS A 225 10.08 -5.36 -1.36
N ASN A 226 8.79 -5.62 -1.55
CA ASN A 226 8.11 -5.55 -2.84
C ASN A 226 7.28 -4.25 -2.96
N VAL A 227 7.51 -3.26 -2.09
CA VAL A 227 6.94 -1.93 -2.24
C VAL A 227 7.48 -1.33 -3.54
N GLN A 228 6.58 -0.86 -4.39
CA GLN A 228 6.97 -0.18 -5.62
C GLN A 228 7.65 1.16 -5.26
N LEU A 229 8.92 1.33 -5.62
CA LEU A 229 9.68 2.53 -5.31
C LEU A 229 9.02 3.77 -5.91
N GLY A 230 8.92 4.85 -5.15
CA GLY A 230 8.27 6.09 -5.58
C GLY A 230 6.76 6.16 -5.36
N SER A 231 6.09 5.05 -5.01
CA SER A 231 4.64 5.05 -4.82
C SER A 231 4.20 5.98 -3.68
N SER A 232 4.96 6.09 -2.59
CA SER A 232 4.61 6.96 -1.46
C SER A 232 4.49 8.43 -1.85
N LYS A 233 5.29 8.92 -2.81
CA LYS A 233 5.20 10.31 -3.29
C LYS A 233 3.94 10.61 -4.10
N LEU A 234 3.34 9.58 -4.71
CA LEU A 234 2.11 9.72 -5.52
C LEU A 234 0.83 9.46 -4.72
N VAL A 235 0.94 8.83 -3.54
CA VAL A 235 -0.20 8.38 -2.74
C VAL A 235 -1.02 9.52 -2.12
N ASP A 236 -0.43 10.70 -1.96
CA ASP A 236 -1.14 11.89 -1.45
C ASP A 236 -2.30 12.36 -2.34
N PHE A 237 -2.35 11.87 -3.59
CA PHE A 237 -3.34 12.27 -4.59
C PHE A 237 -4.28 11.11 -4.86
N ASN A 238 -5.60 11.31 -4.64
CA ASN A 238 -6.69 10.49 -5.20
C ASN A 238 -6.29 9.05 -5.54
N SER A 239 -5.90 8.28 -4.52
CA SER A 239 -5.23 7.01 -4.72
C SER A 239 -6.05 5.82 -4.22
N VAL A 240 -5.91 4.69 -4.90
CA VAL A 240 -6.65 3.45 -4.61
C VAL A 240 -5.68 2.29 -4.49
N LYS A 241 -5.86 1.49 -3.43
CA LYS A 241 -5.12 0.26 -3.23
C LYS A 241 -5.74 -0.90 -3.99
N ILE A 242 -4.95 -1.57 -4.84
CA ILE A 242 -5.37 -2.74 -5.61
C ILE A 242 -4.84 -4.03 -4.97
N PHE A 243 -5.73 -4.95 -4.63
CA PHE A 243 -5.37 -6.32 -4.31
C PHE A 243 -5.45 -7.20 -5.56
N SER A 244 -4.36 -7.88 -5.93
CA SER A 244 -4.37 -8.82 -7.06
C SER A 244 -4.51 -10.27 -6.59
N THR A 245 -5.41 -11.03 -7.21
CA THR A 245 -5.55 -12.47 -6.89
C THR A 245 -4.35 -13.31 -7.37
N ALA A 246 -3.42 -12.74 -8.15
CA ALA A 246 -2.18 -13.41 -8.56
C ALA A 246 -1.39 -14.00 -7.39
N VAL A 247 -1.39 -13.31 -6.24
CA VAL A 247 -0.65 -13.75 -5.03
C VAL A 247 -1.30 -14.95 -4.35
N LEU A 248 -2.48 -15.36 -4.79
CA LEU A 248 -3.28 -16.44 -4.22
C LEU A 248 -3.29 -17.70 -5.10
N ARG A 249 -2.44 -17.78 -6.14
CA ARG A 249 -2.42 -18.89 -7.12
C ARG A 249 -2.39 -20.29 -6.50
N ASN A 250 -1.81 -20.42 -5.30
CA ASN A 250 -1.69 -21.71 -4.60
C ASN A 250 -2.78 -21.97 -3.54
N LYS A 251 -3.73 -21.04 -3.32
CA LYS A 251 -4.74 -21.13 -2.25
C LYS A 251 -6.07 -21.66 -2.72
N ASP A 252 -6.72 -22.49 -1.92
CA ASP A 252 -8.06 -23.00 -2.22
C ASP A 252 -9.11 -21.88 -2.35
N ILE A 253 -10.28 -22.18 -2.93
CA ILE A 253 -11.33 -21.19 -3.20
C ILE A 253 -11.77 -20.45 -1.92
N LYS A 254 -11.96 -21.16 -0.81
CA LYS A 254 -12.38 -20.56 0.46
C LYS A 254 -11.32 -19.60 1.01
N GLN A 255 -10.05 -19.97 0.90
CA GLN A 255 -8.91 -19.14 1.26
C GLN A 255 -8.76 -17.94 0.33
N VAL A 256 -9.12 -18.06 -0.95
CA VAL A 256 -9.14 -16.94 -1.90
C VAL A 256 -10.17 -15.90 -1.46
N ILE A 257 -11.42 -16.32 -1.24
CA ILE A 257 -12.51 -15.43 -0.81
C ILE A 257 -12.17 -14.77 0.52
N ASN A 258 -11.68 -15.54 1.50
CA ASN A 258 -11.25 -14.99 2.80
C ASN A 258 -10.09 -13.99 2.63
N SER A 259 -9.11 -14.29 1.77
CA SER A 259 -7.98 -13.36 1.53
C SER A 259 -8.43 -12.04 0.89
N ILE A 260 -9.44 -12.09 0.02
CA ILE A 260 -10.06 -10.90 -0.60
C ILE A 260 -10.82 -10.10 0.46
N ASP A 261 -11.67 -10.76 1.27
CA ASP A 261 -12.40 -10.10 2.35
C ASP A 261 -11.45 -9.38 3.33
N LEU A 262 -10.35 -10.03 3.72
CA LEU A 262 -9.28 -9.42 4.51
C LEU A 262 -8.58 -8.26 3.80
N ALA A 263 -8.40 -8.35 2.47
CA ALA A 263 -7.82 -7.25 1.70
C ALA A 263 -8.68 -6.00 1.81
N ILE A 264 -9.99 -6.16 1.71
CA ILE A 264 -10.96 -5.08 1.70
C ILE A 264 -11.17 -4.53 3.11
N ASN A 265 -11.55 -5.40 4.05
CA ASN A 265 -12.01 -4.98 5.37
C ASN A 265 -10.85 -4.59 6.30
N GLU A 266 -9.72 -5.31 6.26
CA GLU A 266 -8.59 -5.03 7.17
C GLU A 266 -7.51 -4.15 6.52
N ARG A 267 -7.24 -4.35 5.22
CA ARG A 267 -6.08 -3.75 4.54
C ARG A 267 -6.44 -2.58 3.63
N ASN A 268 -7.71 -2.18 3.65
CA ASN A 268 -8.27 -1.02 2.94
C ASN A 268 -8.05 -1.11 1.41
N CYS A 269 -8.07 -2.32 0.84
CA CYS A 269 -8.04 -2.51 -0.61
C CYS A 269 -9.42 -2.19 -1.20
N ARG A 270 -9.46 -1.08 -1.95
CA ARG A 270 -10.69 -0.58 -2.60
C ARG A 270 -10.84 -1.09 -4.03
N ALA A 271 -9.80 -1.72 -4.56
CA ALA A 271 -9.82 -2.42 -5.83
C ALA A 271 -9.37 -3.87 -5.65
N VAL A 272 -10.04 -4.80 -6.31
CA VAL A 272 -9.67 -6.21 -6.41
C VAL A 272 -9.46 -6.54 -7.88
N MET A 273 -8.22 -6.80 -8.28
CA MET A 273 -7.87 -7.23 -9.63
C MET A 273 -7.85 -8.75 -9.71
N PHE A 274 -8.87 -9.30 -10.34
CA PHE A 274 -8.97 -10.72 -10.62
C PHE A 274 -8.03 -11.11 -11.77
N ARG A 275 -7.20 -12.11 -11.50
CA ARG A 275 -6.41 -12.85 -12.47
C ARG A 275 -6.82 -14.32 -12.40
N PHE A 276 -6.92 -14.95 -13.56
CA PHE A 276 -7.29 -16.36 -13.67
C PHE A 276 -6.28 -17.25 -12.94
N PHE A 277 -6.82 -18.31 -12.36
CA PHE A 277 -6.03 -19.35 -11.70
C PHE A 277 -5.76 -20.47 -12.70
N ASP A 278 -4.50 -20.62 -13.10
CA ASP A 278 -4.06 -21.59 -14.12
C ASP A 278 -4.42 -23.04 -13.75
N ARG A 279 -4.55 -23.35 -12.45
CA ARG A 279 -4.90 -24.67 -11.92
C ARG A 279 -6.40 -24.97 -11.91
N TYR A 280 -7.23 -23.96 -12.15
CA TYR A 280 -8.69 -24.08 -12.15
C TYR A 280 -9.19 -24.12 -13.58
N SER A 281 -10.20 -24.94 -13.83
CA SER A 281 -10.96 -24.91 -15.07
C SER A 281 -11.62 -23.54 -15.30
N LEU A 282 -12.04 -23.27 -16.52
CA LEU A 282 -12.81 -22.05 -16.83
C LEU A 282 -14.06 -21.96 -15.95
N LYS A 283 -14.77 -23.08 -15.74
CA LYS A 283 -15.97 -23.13 -14.89
C LYS A 283 -15.65 -22.76 -13.44
N GLU A 284 -14.61 -23.35 -12.86
CA GLU A 284 -14.21 -23.04 -11.48
C GLU A 284 -13.77 -21.58 -11.32
N ASN A 285 -13.03 -21.03 -12.28
CA ASN A 285 -12.71 -19.59 -12.29
C ASN A 285 -13.99 -18.73 -12.33
N MET A 286 -14.97 -19.11 -13.15
CA MET A 286 -16.26 -18.40 -13.23
C MET A 286 -17.05 -18.48 -11.92
N ASP A 287 -17.04 -19.63 -11.25
CA ASP A 287 -17.70 -19.79 -9.95
C ASP A 287 -17.02 -18.90 -8.89
N VAL A 288 -15.68 -18.84 -8.86
CA VAL A 288 -14.94 -17.90 -7.99
C VAL A 288 -15.28 -16.44 -8.29
N ILE A 289 -15.37 -16.06 -9.56
CA ILE A 289 -15.74 -14.68 -9.96
C ILE A 289 -17.13 -14.33 -9.43
N ARG A 290 -18.10 -15.23 -9.56
CA ARG A 290 -19.46 -15.04 -9.05
C ARG A 290 -19.48 -14.92 -7.53
N ASP A 291 -18.80 -15.80 -6.83
CA ASP A 291 -18.72 -15.76 -5.36
C ASP A 291 -18.11 -14.43 -4.88
N ILE A 292 -17.04 -13.96 -5.53
CA ILE A 292 -16.45 -12.66 -5.22
C ILE A 292 -17.43 -11.53 -5.52
N TYR A 293 -18.08 -11.55 -6.69
CA TYR A 293 -19.05 -10.54 -7.07
C TYR A 293 -20.20 -10.46 -6.07
N ASP A 294 -20.81 -11.59 -5.71
CA ASP A 294 -21.94 -11.65 -4.79
C ASP A 294 -21.56 -11.19 -3.38
N VAL A 295 -20.35 -11.51 -2.89
CA VAL A 295 -19.87 -11.03 -1.58
C VAL A 295 -19.48 -9.56 -1.62
N TYR A 296 -18.87 -9.09 -2.70
CA TYR A 296 -18.20 -7.79 -2.76
C TYR A 296 -19.09 -6.67 -3.27
N MET A 297 -19.87 -6.93 -4.32
CA MET A 297 -20.66 -5.94 -5.06
C MET A 297 -22.10 -5.83 -4.57
N SER A 298 -22.67 -6.85 -3.91
CA SER A 298 -24.02 -6.78 -3.34
C SER A 298 -24.15 -5.76 -2.20
N LYS A 299 -23.04 -5.40 -1.57
CA LYS A 299 -22.95 -4.30 -0.60
C LYS A 299 -22.81 -2.97 -1.37
N ASN A 300 -23.91 -2.52 -1.97
CA ASN A 300 -24.03 -1.25 -2.67
C ASN A 300 -23.58 -0.09 -1.75
N SER A 301 -22.52 0.59 -2.12
CA SER A 301 -22.04 1.79 -1.45
C SER A 301 -21.87 2.86 -2.52
N ASN A 302 -22.79 3.83 -2.55
CA ASN A 302 -22.78 4.92 -3.52
C ASN A 302 -21.55 5.79 -3.26
N PHE A 303 -20.61 5.76 -4.19
CA PHE A 303 -19.39 6.53 -4.12
C PHE A 303 -19.69 8.04 -4.14
N ASN A 304 -19.49 8.71 -3.00
CA ASN A 304 -19.50 10.16 -2.92
C ASN A 304 -18.05 10.69 -3.01
N GLU A 305 -17.58 10.78 -4.24
CA GLU A 305 -16.38 11.54 -4.64
C GLU A 305 -16.54 13.01 -4.20
N GLY A 306 -15.68 13.50 -3.31
CA GLY A 306 -15.54 14.96 -3.09
C GLY A 306 -15.52 15.48 -1.66
N ASN A 307 -15.79 14.68 -0.62
CA ASN A 307 -15.79 15.18 0.77
C ASN A 307 -14.51 14.92 1.57
N VAL A 308 -13.49 14.30 0.97
CA VAL A 308 -12.25 13.93 1.68
C VAL A 308 -11.42 15.16 2.06
N SER A 309 -11.35 16.17 1.19
CA SER A 309 -10.47 17.34 1.37
C SER A 309 -10.84 18.22 2.56
N ARG A 310 -12.13 18.41 2.86
CA ARG A 310 -12.59 19.24 3.99
C ARG A 310 -12.35 18.58 5.34
N ASN A 311 -12.41 17.24 5.40
CA ASN A 311 -12.25 16.48 6.63
C ASN A 311 -10.77 16.31 7.02
N LEU A 312 -9.86 16.34 6.05
CA LEU A 312 -8.41 16.36 6.30
C LEU A 312 -7.97 17.59 7.11
N VAL A 313 -8.62 18.75 6.93
CA VAL A 313 -8.27 19.97 7.70
C VAL A 313 -8.55 19.79 9.19
N ILE A 314 -9.69 19.20 9.56
CA ILE A 314 -10.04 18.94 10.96
C ILE A 314 -9.07 17.92 11.57
N LEU A 315 -8.72 16.87 10.83
CA LEU A 315 -7.75 15.87 11.26
C LEU A 315 -6.36 16.49 11.45
N ASN A 316 -5.93 17.42 10.59
CA ASN A 316 -4.64 18.11 10.72
C ASN A 316 -4.57 18.99 11.98
N ILE A 317 -5.65 19.72 12.30
CA ILE A 317 -5.70 20.52 13.54
C ILE A 317 -5.60 19.61 14.77
N LEU A 318 -6.33 18.49 14.74
CA LEU A 318 -6.27 17.51 15.81
C LEU A 318 -4.87 16.94 15.95
N ASP A 319 -4.25 16.52 14.84
CA ASP A 319 -2.88 15.98 14.82
C ASP A 319 -1.91 16.92 15.55
N VAL A 320 -1.93 18.23 15.26
CA VAL A 320 -1.11 19.22 15.98
C VAL A 320 -1.40 19.24 17.50
N ILE A 321 -2.67 19.24 17.89
CA ILE A 321 -3.07 19.20 19.31
C ILE A 321 -2.55 17.92 19.98
N PHE A 322 -2.64 16.78 19.31
CA PHE A 322 -2.18 15.49 19.82
C PHE A 322 -0.67 15.41 19.92
N VAL A 323 0.08 15.95 18.95
CA VAL A 323 1.54 16.02 19.01
C VAL A 323 1.98 16.85 20.22
N LEU A 324 1.36 18.01 20.44
CA LEU A 324 1.64 18.86 21.60
C LEU A 324 1.30 18.13 22.91
N PHE A 325 0.11 17.52 22.98
CA PHE A 325 -0.32 16.77 24.15
C PHE A 325 0.61 15.59 24.47
N LEU A 326 0.97 14.80 23.47
CA LEU A 326 1.90 13.68 23.63
C LEU A 326 3.26 14.17 24.08
N SER A 327 3.78 15.26 23.50
CA SER A 327 5.08 15.81 23.86
C SER A 327 5.14 16.21 25.34
N VAL A 328 4.10 16.89 25.85
CA VAL A 328 4.03 17.23 27.27
C VAL A 328 3.89 15.97 28.13
N PHE A 329 3.07 15.00 27.70
CA PHE A 329 2.84 13.79 28.48
C PHE A 329 4.08 12.90 28.55
N VAL A 330 4.85 12.81 27.47
CA VAL A 330 6.17 12.16 27.42
C VAL A 330 7.11 12.80 28.43
N PHE A 331 7.27 14.13 28.39
CA PHE A 331 8.14 14.85 29.33
C PHE A 331 7.82 14.51 30.78
N LEU A 332 6.54 14.58 31.17
CA LEU A 332 6.10 14.26 32.53
C LEU A 332 6.30 12.78 32.88
N SER A 333 6.18 11.89 31.90
CA SER A 333 6.39 10.45 32.11
C SER A 333 7.85 10.12 32.40
N TYR A 334 8.80 10.85 31.79
CA TYR A 334 10.22 10.73 32.15
C TYR A 334 10.48 11.14 33.60
N SER A 335 9.92 12.26 34.05
CA SER A 335 10.06 12.72 35.44
C SER A 335 9.44 11.73 36.43
N TYR A 336 8.24 11.22 36.13
CA TYR A 336 7.60 10.22 36.98
C TYR A 336 8.35 8.88 37.00
N TYR A 337 8.89 8.46 35.86
CA TYR A 337 9.73 7.26 35.78
C TYR A 337 11.01 7.40 36.61
N TYR A 338 11.63 8.59 36.61
CA TYR A 338 12.75 8.90 37.49
C TYR A 338 12.39 8.73 38.96
N ASP A 339 11.24 9.25 39.41
CA ASP A 339 10.79 9.10 40.80
C ASP A 339 10.62 7.61 41.16
N LEU A 340 10.04 6.80 40.26
CA LEU A 340 9.87 5.36 40.46
C LEU A 340 11.20 4.63 40.67
N ILE A 341 12.18 4.87 39.79
CA ILE A 341 13.47 4.19 39.91
C ILE A 341 14.30 4.74 41.08
N SER A 342 14.23 6.04 41.38
CA SER A 342 14.91 6.62 42.53
C SER A 342 14.40 5.99 43.84
N ASN A 343 13.07 5.84 43.97
CA ASN A 343 12.45 5.17 45.11
C ASN A 343 12.83 3.68 45.23
N ASN A 344 13.18 3.04 44.12
CA ASN A 344 13.70 1.67 44.08
C ASN A 344 15.21 1.57 44.40
N GLY A 345 15.83 2.66 44.85
CA GLY A 345 17.22 2.70 45.30
C GLY A 345 18.24 2.86 44.16
N TYR A 346 17.81 3.26 42.97
CA TYR A 346 18.75 3.58 41.88
C TYR A 346 19.30 5.00 42.07
N SER A 347 20.61 5.13 42.21
CA SER A 347 21.31 6.43 42.37
C SER A 347 21.50 7.13 41.01
N VAL A 348 20.39 7.50 40.37
CA VAL A 348 20.38 8.23 39.11
C VAL A 348 20.22 9.73 39.34
N ASN A 349 20.81 10.57 38.48
CA ASN A 349 20.65 12.01 38.55
C ASN A 349 19.39 12.43 37.77
N GLY A 350 18.43 13.05 38.46
CA GLY A 350 17.17 13.54 37.87
C GLY A 350 17.35 14.55 36.73
N PHE A 351 18.46 15.30 36.71
CA PHE A 351 18.79 16.20 35.61
C PHE A 351 18.83 15.47 34.27
N TRP A 352 19.42 14.26 34.22
CA TRP A 352 19.50 13.49 32.98
C TRP A 352 18.13 13.03 32.50
N PHE A 353 17.23 12.64 33.40
CA PHE A 353 15.87 12.26 33.02
C PHE A 353 15.03 13.44 32.54
N ALA A 354 15.17 14.60 33.17
CA ALA A 354 14.54 15.83 32.70
C ALA A 354 15.07 16.23 31.31
N LEU A 355 16.39 16.14 31.10
CA LEU A 355 17.01 16.42 29.80
C LEU A 355 16.55 15.43 28.73
N LEU A 356 16.53 14.12 29.03
CA LEU A 356 16.05 13.09 28.11
C LEU A 356 14.58 13.30 27.75
N GLY A 357 13.74 13.62 28.73
CA GLY A 357 12.34 13.97 28.49
C GLY A 357 12.21 15.18 27.57
N LEU A 358 12.96 16.25 27.82
CA LEU A 358 12.94 17.46 27.02
C LEU A 358 13.41 17.19 25.58
N VAL A 359 14.53 16.50 25.42
CA VAL A 359 15.08 16.13 24.11
C VAL A 359 14.10 15.24 23.34
N ASN A 360 13.46 14.27 23.99
CA ASN A 360 12.46 13.42 23.34
C ASN A 360 11.23 14.22 22.90
N SER A 361 10.64 15.01 23.80
CA SER A 361 9.51 15.89 23.48
C SER A 361 9.83 16.88 22.35
N PHE A 362 11.02 17.47 22.37
CA PHE A 362 11.48 18.35 21.30
C PHE A 362 11.68 17.59 19.99
N SER A 363 12.20 16.36 20.04
CA SER A 363 12.38 15.50 18.86
C SER A 363 11.05 15.08 18.23
N ILE A 364 10.00 14.86 19.04
CA ILE A 364 8.63 14.62 18.53
C ILE A 364 8.14 15.85 17.75
N LEU A 365 8.27 17.05 18.34
CA LEU A 365 7.84 18.29 17.69
C LEU A 365 8.65 18.58 16.43
N LEU A 366 9.98 18.58 16.53
CA LEU A 366 10.90 18.85 15.43
C LEU A 366 10.72 17.82 14.31
N GLY A 367 10.65 16.53 14.65
CA GLY A 367 10.44 15.46 13.69
C GLY A 367 9.16 15.66 12.87
N LYS A 368 8.05 16.02 13.52
CA LYS A 368 6.77 16.27 12.83
C LYS A 368 6.79 17.53 11.98
N PHE A 369 7.23 18.67 12.52
CA PHE A 369 7.13 19.96 11.83
C PHE A 369 8.22 20.18 10.76
N VAL A 370 9.38 19.55 10.92
CA VAL A 370 10.46 19.60 9.91
C VAL A 370 10.29 18.48 8.86
N GLY A 371 9.49 17.45 9.15
CA GLY A 371 9.28 16.31 8.24
C GLY A 371 10.42 15.29 8.25
N ILE A 372 11.00 15.03 9.43
CA ILE A 372 12.05 14.00 9.61
C ILE A 372 11.43 12.75 10.23
N ASP A 373 10.81 11.91 9.39
CA ASP A 373 10.01 10.75 9.81
C ASP A 373 10.78 9.77 10.71
N LEU A 374 12.08 9.59 10.47
CA LEU A 374 12.91 8.69 11.27
C LEU A 374 13.03 9.17 12.73
N VAL A 375 13.26 10.49 12.92
CA VAL A 375 13.37 11.11 14.25
C VAL A 375 12.01 11.09 14.93
N PHE A 376 10.95 11.46 14.21
CA PHE A 376 9.57 11.43 14.73
C PHE A 376 9.17 10.03 15.21
N ASN A 377 9.29 9.02 14.33
CA ASN A 377 8.92 7.64 14.64
C ASN A 377 9.69 7.10 15.85
N LEU A 378 11.01 7.33 15.91
CA LEU A 378 11.83 6.86 17.03
C LEU A 378 11.46 7.56 18.35
N ALA A 379 11.29 8.88 18.32
CA ALA A 379 10.94 9.66 19.51
C ALA A 379 9.55 9.28 20.04
N VAL A 380 8.55 9.16 19.16
CA VAL A 380 7.19 8.71 19.54
C VAL A 380 7.22 7.31 20.15
N VAL A 381 7.95 6.35 19.57
CA VAL A 381 8.05 4.98 20.11
C VAL A 381 8.73 4.95 21.49
N ILE A 382 9.85 5.65 21.64
CA ILE A 382 10.54 5.73 22.93
C ILE A 382 9.65 6.43 23.96
N GLY A 383 9.14 7.61 23.64
CA GLY A 383 8.33 8.43 24.55
C GLY A 383 7.05 7.73 25.00
N SER A 384 6.31 7.12 24.07
CA SER A 384 5.10 6.37 24.40
C SER A 384 5.35 5.14 25.27
N SER A 385 6.55 4.55 25.20
CA SER A 385 6.94 3.46 26.10
C SER A 385 7.07 3.93 27.55
N PHE A 386 7.65 5.11 27.78
CA PHE A 386 7.69 5.73 29.12
C PHE A 386 6.28 6.08 29.61
N VAL A 387 5.41 6.59 28.74
CA VAL A 387 4.00 6.88 29.06
C VAL A 387 3.26 5.61 29.50
N LEU A 388 3.40 4.50 28.77
CA LEU A 388 2.76 3.23 29.11
C LEU A 388 3.19 2.72 30.49
N VAL A 389 4.49 2.71 30.77
CA VAL A 389 5.03 2.28 32.07
C VAL A 389 4.52 3.19 33.19
N SER A 390 4.52 4.50 32.96
CA SER A 390 4.04 5.50 33.92
C SER A 390 2.55 5.32 34.24
N ILE A 391 1.73 5.06 33.21
CA ILE A 391 0.30 4.76 33.38
C ILE A 391 0.11 3.50 34.21
N PHE A 392 0.85 2.43 33.89
CA PHE A 392 0.74 1.15 34.59
C PHE A 392 0.99 1.30 36.08
N PHE A 393 2.14 1.85 36.49
CA PHE A 393 2.48 2.01 37.91
C PHE A 393 1.55 2.97 38.62
N LYS A 394 1.18 4.10 37.99
CA LYS A 394 0.27 5.06 38.61
C LYS A 394 -1.14 4.50 38.85
N VAL A 395 -1.61 3.58 38.02
CA VAL A 395 -2.89 2.89 38.22
C VAL A 395 -2.74 1.79 39.29
N PHE A 396 -1.63 1.05 39.27
CA PHE A 396 -1.37 -0.02 40.24
C PHE A 396 -1.19 0.50 41.67
N ASP A 397 -0.61 1.68 41.86
CA ASP A 397 -0.46 2.34 43.16
C ASP A 397 -1.79 2.83 43.77
N SER A 398 -2.87 2.87 42.98
CA SER A 398 -4.17 3.33 43.49
C SER A 398 -4.78 2.34 44.49
N SER A 399 -5.62 2.82 45.40
CA SER A 399 -6.35 1.96 46.37
C SER A 399 -7.54 1.21 45.76
N LYS A 400 -7.74 1.29 44.44
CA LYS A 400 -8.90 0.69 43.75
C LYS A 400 -8.82 -0.84 43.71
N ASN A 401 -9.98 -1.48 43.50
CA ASN A 401 -10.06 -2.91 43.24
C ASN A 401 -9.26 -3.28 41.97
N MET A 402 -8.63 -4.45 41.98
CA MET A 402 -7.87 -5.04 40.87
C MET A 402 -8.64 -5.02 39.54
N TYR A 403 -9.95 -5.34 39.52
CA TYR A 403 -10.74 -5.31 38.28
C TYR A 403 -10.80 -3.90 37.66
N VAL A 404 -10.97 -2.87 38.49
CA VAL A 404 -11.00 -1.47 38.05
C VAL A 404 -9.62 -1.04 37.55
N LYS A 405 -8.54 -1.46 38.22
CA LYS A 405 -7.17 -1.20 37.77
C LYS A 405 -6.90 -1.79 36.39
N TYR A 406 -7.27 -3.06 36.17
CA TYR A 406 -7.13 -3.72 34.87
C TYR A 406 -7.91 -3.00 33.78
N PHE A 407 -9.17 -2.64 34.05
CA PHE A 407 -9.99 -1.89 33.11
C PHE A 407 -9.38 -0.52 32.77
N GLU A 408 -8.88 0.23 33.76
CA GLU A 408 -8.22 1.52 33.55
C GLU A 408 -6.96 1.39 32.70
N ILE A 409 -6.13 0.37 32.94
CA ILE A 409 -4.93 0.12 32.14
C ILE A 409 -5.29 -0.18 30.69
N ILE A 410 -6.30 -1.04 30.45
CA ILE A 410 -6.78 -1.34 29.10
C ILE A 410 -7.30 -0.06 28.44
N LEU A 411 -8.15 0.70 29.11
CA LEU A 411 -8.73 1.94 28.60
C LEU A 411 -7.66 2.95 28.20
N TYR A 412 -6.66 3.19 29.07
CA TYR A 412 -5.58 4.11 28.77
C TYR A 412 -4.65 3.59 27.68
N SER A 413 -4.37 2.29 27.64
CA SER A 413 -3.51 1.69 26.60
C SER A 413 -4.17 1.76 25.22
N VAL A 414 -5.47 1.46 25.13
CA VAL A 414 -6.26 1.61 23.89
C VAL A 414 -6.36 3.07 23.48
N SER A 415 -6.55 3.99 24.43
CA SER A 415 -6.58 5.43 24.15
C SER A 415 -5.25 5.93 23.60
N LEU A 416 -4.13 5.53 24.21
CA LEU A 416 -2.81 5.86 23.70
C LEU A 416 -2.59 5.25 22.31
N GLY A 417 -2.98 3.98 22.10
CA GLY A 417 -2.89 3.33 20.79
C GLY A 417 -3.71 4.05 19.71
N ALA A 418 -4.90 4.54 20.05
CA ALA A 418 -5.72 5.34 19.14
C ALA A 418 -5.05 6.66 18.77
N ILE A 419 -4.42 7.33 19.73
CA ILE A 419 -3.66 8.58 19.51
C ILE A 419 -2.44 8.31 18.64
N LEU A 420 -1.66 7.26 18.94
CA LEU A 420 -0.51 6.87 18.12
C LEU A 420 -0.95 6.55 16.69
N ASN A 421 -2.08 5.88 16.51
CA ASN A 421 -2.64 5.62 15.18
C ASN A 421 -2.96 6.92 14.43
N LEU A 422 -3.55 7.91 15.10
CA LEU A 422 -3.78 9.24 14.51
C LEU A 422 -2.47 9.94 14.14
N LEU A 423 -1.46 9.91 15.00
CA LEU A 423 -0.18 10.57 14.75
C LEU A 423 0.57 9.97 13.55
N PHE A 424 0.35 8.68 13.28
CA PHE A 424 0.85 7.99 12.09
C PHE A 424 -0.19 7.98 10.95
N PHE A 425 -1.29 8.72 11.05
CA PHE A 425 -2.35 8.74 10.05
C PHE A 425 -1.97 9.66 8.88
N GLU A 426 -1.03 9.22 8.06
CA GLU A 426 -0.81 9.81 6.74
C GLU A 426 -1.39 8.90 5.65
N ASN A 427 -1.73 9.46 4.49
CA ASN A 427 -2.30 8.68 3.39
C ASN A 427 -1.40 7.49 3.02
N SER A 428 -0.08 7.66 3.08
CA SER A 428 0.94 6.62 2.91
C SER A 428 0.79 5.45 3.91
N TYR A 429 0.51 5.72 5.18
CA TYR A 429 0.30 4.71 6.22
C TYR A 429 -1.09 4.07 6.15
N VAL A 430 -2.15 4.85 5.83
CA VAL A 430 -3.53 4.36 5.67
C VAL A 430 -3.62 3.37 4.51
N LEU A 431 -2.89 3.65 3.45
CA LEU A 431 -2.75 2.79 2.29
C LEU A 431 -1.71 1.69 2.51
N ALA A 432 -1.06 1.70 3.68
CA ALA A 432 -0.01 0.80 4.13
C ALA A 432 1.14 0.68 3.14
N VAL A 433 1.38 1.75 2.37
CA VAL A 433 2.53 1.94 1.47
C VAL A 433 3.80 2.06 2.31
N GLU A 434 3.67 2.74 3.45
CA GLU A 434 4.72 2.81 4.46
C GLU A 434 4.27 2.08 5.74
N LYS A 435 5.22 1.40 6.40
CA LYS A 435 4.99 0.76 7.69
C LYS A 435 5.62 1.61 8.77
N VAL A 436 4.93 1.72 9.91
CA VAL A 436 5.49 2.38 11.10
C VAL A 436 6.79 1.68 11.50
N ARG A 437 7.90 2.39 11.34
CA ARG A 437 9.23 1.88 11.71
C ARG A 437 9.30 1.74 13.23
N PHE A 438 10.10 0.80 13.71
CA PHE A 438 10.34 0.59 15.15
C PHE A 438 9.12 0.17 15.99
N ILE A 439 7.98 -0.21 15.40
CA ILE A 439 6.82 -0.69 16.16
C ILE A 439 7.15 -1.90 17.06
N LYS A 440 8.15 -2.71 16.70
CA LYS A 440 8.64 -3.80 17.54
C LYS A 440 9.33 -3.30 18.82
N LEU A 441 9.99 -2.14 18.78
CA LEU A 441 10.58 -1.52 19.97
C LEU A 441 9.48 -1.04 20.92
N LEU A 442 8.33 -0.59 20.42
CA LEU A 442 7.18 -0.21 21.26
C LEU A 442 6.65 -1.39 22.09
N LEU A 443 6.85 -2.63 21.64
CA LEU A 443 6.47 -3.84 22.38
C LEU A 443 7.54 -4.27 23.38
N LEU A 444 8.82 -4.08 23.05
CA LEU A 444 9.95 -4.52 23.87
C LEU A 444 10.29 -3.52 24.99
N LEU A 445 10.33 -2.23 24.65
CA LEU A 445 10.87 -1.19 25.51
C LEU A 445 10.06 -1.02 26.82
N PRO A 446 8.71 -1.05 26.82
CA PRO A 446 7.96 -1.01 28.08
C PRO A 446 8.33 -2.15 29.02
N ILE A 447 8.55 -3.38 28.48
CA ILE A 447 8.94 -4.54 29.29
C ILE A 447 10.29 -4.30 29.95
N VAL A 448 11.28 -3.83 29.17
CA VAL A 448 12.63 -3.52 29.67
C VAL A 448 12.58 -2.42 30.73
N LEU A 449 11.84 -1.34 30.48
CA LEU A 449 11.68 -0.23 31.41
C LEU A 449 10.99 -0.67 32.71
N SER A 450 9.99 -1.55 32.63
CA SER A 450 9.30 -2.10 33.80
C SER A 450 10.20 -2.92 34.71
N VAL A 451 11.25 -3.58 34.21
CA VAL A 451 12.19 -4.34 35.06
C VAL A 451 12.79 -3.44 36.14
N PHE A 452 13.23 -2.23 35.79
CA PHE A 452 13.83 -1.28 36.74
C PHE A 452 12.81 -0.68 37.72
N CYS A 453 11.53 -0.70 37.36
CA CYS A 453 10.44 -0.26 38.24
C CYS A 453 9.92 -1.37 39.17
N VAL A 454 10.01 -2.63 38.77
CA VAL A 454 9.58 -3.77 39.60
C VAL A 454 10.66 -4.19 40.59
N PHE A 455 11.92 -4.21 40.15
CA PHE A 455 13.04 -4.70 40.96
C PHE A 455 13.88 -3.55 41.49
N SER A 456 14.20 -3.60 42.79
CA SER A 456 15.11 -2.64 43.40
C SER A 456 16.54 -2.83 42.89
N TYR A 457 17.34 -1.77 42.94
CA TYR A 457 18.75 -1.82 42.53
C TYR A 457 19.49 -3.00 43.20
N ASN A 458 19.30 -3.15 44.52
CA ASN A 458 19.91 -4.22 45.29
C ASN A 458 19.48 -5.61 44.81
N GLN A 459 18.20 -5.79 44.43
CA GLN A 459 17.72 -7.08 43.92
C GLN A 459 18.36 -7.42 42.57
N ILE A 460 18.46 -6.45 41.66
CA ILE A 460 19.13 -6.66 40.37
C ILE A 460 20.61 -6.99 40.58
N VAL A 461 21.29 -6.23 41.43
CA VAL A 461 22.71 -6.46 41.76
C VAL A 461 22.91 -7.84 42.38
N LEU A 462 22.08 -8.22 43.35
CA LEU A 462 22.11 -9.56 43.97
C LEU A 462 21.84 -10.67 42.94
N PHE A 463 20.95 -10.43 41.97
CA PHE A 463 20.68 -11.36 40.90
C PHE A 463 21.93 -11.61 40.04
N PHE A 464 22.68 -10.56 39.69
CA PHE A 464 23.93 -10.69 38.92
C PHE A 464 25.09 -11.32 39.71
N TYR A 465 25.13 -11.16 41.03
CA TYR A 465 26.15 -11.80 41.89
C TYR A 465 25.82 -13.25 42.27
N ARG A 466 24.56 -13.69 42.07
CA ARG A 466 24.17 -15.06 42.38
C ARG A 466 24.80 -16.03 41.38
N ARG A 467 25.27 -17.18 41.89
CA ARG A 467 25.71 -18.28 41.02
C ARG A 467 24.55 -18.74 40.13
N ILE A 468 24.75 -18.69 38.81
CA ILE A 468 23.79 -19.14 37.80
C ILE A 468 23.60 -20.65 37.94
N ARG A 469 22.38 -21.09 38.23
CA ARG A 469 22.02 -22.52 38.23
C ARG A 469 21.62 -22.95 36.82
N VAL A 470 21.65 -24.25 36.53
CA VAL A 470 21.16 -24.80 35.26
C VAL A 470 19.69 -24.40 34.99
N MET A 471 18.87 -24.33 36.04
CA MET A 471 17.49 -23.85 35.95
C MET A 471 17.39 -22.38 35.52
N ASP A 472 18.32 -21.53 35.95
CA ASP A 472 18.33 -20.11 35.55
C ASP A 472 18.69 -19.99 34.06
N LEU A 473 19.63 -20.81 33.57
CA LEU A 473 19.96 -20.90 32.14
C LEU A 473 18.76 -21.42 31.33
N ALA A 474 18.09 -22.47 31.79
CA ALA A 474 16.90 -23.01 31.13
C ALA A 474 15.76 -21.98 31.07
N LEU A 475 15.52 -21.26 32.16
CA LEU A 475 14.52 -20.18 32.22
C LEU A 475 14.89 -19.02 31.29
N PHE A 476 16.16 -18.62 31.27
CA PHE A 476 16.64 -17.56 30.38
C PHE A 476 16.48 -17.94 28.90
N LEU A 477 16.86 -19.17 28.53
CA LEU A 477 16.64 -19.70 27.18
C LEU A 477 15.16 -19.79 26.84
N PHE A 478 14.29 -20.16 27.80
CA PHE A 478 12.84 -20.18 27.61
C PHE A 478 12.25 -18.78 27.39
N ILE A 479 12.67 -17.79 28.17
CA ILE A 479 12.25 -16.39 28.01
C ILE A 479 12.73 -15.83 26.68
N LEU A 480 14.01 -16.01 26.34
CA LEU A 480 14.56 -15.61 25.03
C LEU A 480 13.85 -16.34 23.88
N GLY A 481 13.58 -17.63 24.03
CA GLY A 481 12.83 -18.42 23.06
C GLY A 481 11.41 -17.89 22.87
N SER A 482 10.74 -17.49 23.95
CA SER A 482 9.39 -16.93 23.94
C SER A 482 9.36 -15.53 23.32
N ILE A 483 10.31 -14.65 23.66
CA ILE A 483 10.49 -13.34 23.02
C ILE A 483 10.82 -13.51 21.54
N GLY A 484 11.74 -14.41 21.20
CA GLY A 484 12.11 -14.73 19.81
C GLY A 484 10.92 -15.26 19.02
N PHE A 485 10.17 -16.21 19.57
CA PHE A 485 8.94 -16.75 18.98
C PHE A 485 7.90 -15.64 18.77
N TYR A 486 7.68 -14.79 19.78
CA TYR A 486 6.79 -13.63 19.69
C TYR A 486 7.21 -12.64 18.60
N LEU A 487 8.51 -12.33 18.49
CA LEU A 487 9.05 -11.42 17.48
C LEU A 487 9.03 -12.00 16.06
N LEU A 488 9.17 -13.32 15.92
CA LEU A 488 8.97 -14.04 14.65
C LEU A 488 7.49 -13.99 14.25
N ARG A 489 6.57 -14.10 15.22
CA ARG A 489 5.13 -13.94 14.99
C ARG A 489 4.71 -12.50 14.72
N SER A 490 5.51 -11.50 15.09
CA SER A 490 5.12 -10.09 14.99
C SER A 490 5.20 -9.49 13.56
N GLY A 491 5.51 -10.29 12.53
CA GLY A 491 5.50 -9.88 11.11
C GLY A 491 4.18 -10.10 10.34
N ASN A 492 4.15 -9.66 9.07
CA ASN A 492 3.02 -9.86 8.13
C ASN A 492 2.95 -11.31 7.57
N SER A 493 4.05 -12.05 7.65
CA SER A 493 4.19 -13.44 7.20
C SER A 493 4.35 -14.42 8.37
N GLY A 494 3.95 -14.02 9.58
CA GLY A 494 4.10 -14.84 10.78
C GLY A 494 3.32 -16.17 10.67
N PHE A 495 3.93 -17.25 11.13
CA PHE A 495 3.29 -18.56 11.25
C PHE A 495 2.12 -18.49 12.25
N VAL A 496 0.96 -19.03 11.85
CA VAL A 496 -0.24 -19.14 12.70
C VAL A 496 -0.48 -20.62 12.97
N LEU A 497 -0.71 -20.97 14.24
CA LEU A 497 -1.00 -22.35 14.59
C LEU A 497 -2.39 -22.75 14.04
N PRO A 498 -2.59 -24.00 13.55
CA PRO A 498 -3.87 -24.41 12.97
C PRO A 498 -5.07 -24.25 13.93
N LEU A 499 -4.86 -24.49 15.22
CA LEU A 499 -5.89 -24.31 16.24
C LEU A 499 -6.22 -22.82 16.46
N GLU A 500 -5.21 -21.97 16.46
CA GLU A 500 -5.38 -20.53 16.54
C GLU A 500 -6.18 -19.98 15.35
N ASP A 501 -5.92 -20.47 14.14
CA ASP A 501 -6.65 -20.03 12.95
C ASP A 501 -8.14 -20.41 13.03
N LYS A 502 -8.46 -21.62 13.54
CA LYS A 502 -9.86 -22.01 13.79
C LYS A 502 -10.54 -21.08 14.79
N ILE A 503 -9.87 -20.75 15.89
CA ILE A 503 -10.42 -19.82 16.89
C ILE A 503 -10.56 -18.42 16.29
N ARG A 504 -9.59 -17.96 15.49
CA ARG A 504 -9.69 -16.68 14.79
C ARG A 504 -10.88 -16.62 13.86
N VAL A 505 -11.09 -17.65 13.04
CA VAL A 505 -12.26 -17.72 12.14
C VAL A 505 -13.57 -17.75 12.93
N LEU A 506 -13.60 -18.43 14.08
CA LEU A 506 -14.77 -18.42 14.97
C LEU A 506 -15.03 -17.01 15.52
N LEU A 507 -13.99 -16.36 16.05
CA LEU A 507 -14.12 -15.02 16.61
C LEU A 507 -14.40 -13.95 15.56
N ASP A 508 -13.87 -14.10 14.35
CA ASP A 508 -14.14 -13.21 13.23
C ASP A 508 -15.63 -13.24 12.86
N LYS A 509 -16.25 -14.43 12.85
CA LYS A 509 -17.70 -14.59 12.67
C LYS A 509 -18.54 -13.95 13.78
N ILE A 510 -18.03 -13.91 15.01
CA ILE A 510 -18.77 -13.37 16.17
C ILE A 510 -18.56 -11.86 16.31
N LEU A 511 -17.32 -11.40 16.17
CA LEU A 511 -16.89 -10.03 16.48
C LEU A 511 -16.84 -9.13 15.25
N VAL A 512 -16.98 -9.68 14.04
CA VAL A 512 -16.81 -8.95 12.76
C VAL A 512 -15.44 -8.25 12.70
N ALA A 513 -14.47 -8.83 13.39
CA ALA A 513 -13.11 -8.35 13.48
C ALA A 513 -12.22 -9.53 13.85
N ARG A 514 -11.20 -9.81 13.03
CA ARG A 514 -10.27 -10.91 13.28
C ARG A 514 -9.27 -10.55 14.38
N PRO A 515 -9.35 -11.17 15.57
CA PRO A 515 -8.44 -10.84 16.65
C PRO A 515 -7.05 -11.43 16.40
N ARG A 516 -6.02 -10.62 16.65
CA ARG A 516 -4.64 -11.08 16.66
C ARG A 516 -4.26 -11.48 18.09
N PHE A 517 -4.20 -12.79 18.36
CA PHE A 517 -3.75 -13.36 19.65
C PHE A 517 -2.25 -13.20 19.94
N LYS A 518 -1.60 -12.13 19.45
CA LYS A 518 -0.16 -11.93 19.66
C LYS A 518 0.09 -11.59 21.11
#